data_AF-A0A086AF42-F1
#
_entry.id   AF-A0A086AF42-F1
#
_cell.length_a   1.000
_cell.length_b   1.000
_cell.length_c   1.000
_cell.angle_alpha   90.00
_cell.angle_beta   90.00
_cell.angle_gamma   90.00
#
_symmetry.space_group_name_H-M   'P 1'
#
loop_
_entity.id
_entity.type
_entity.pdbx_description
1 polymer ?
#
loop_
_entity_poly.entity_id
_entity_poly.type
_entity_poly.pdbx_seq_one_letter_code
_entity_poly.pdbx_strand_id
1 'polypeptide(L)'
;MAIKDLNFNNEIDDIDVVMMELPNHPGKLYRKAFQVLPNIFVMPVSHFFIKTDTPETWIDQFTSNEQRDRFLKEIQHILYEINEGHGGHLLLEQLSNLKPIPHALDDNGAFDARKEEEKLRENYHDFNLDEGFFEIKKVDHAIKKVGHVLIMAPSPTMMERKNYSYESSVQETSGSCYPERSIVALDPKVTLEIEHSKVLAPIFMPLAHELCHSRQRLLNMEEGLNNEFVIPWKYANDEEPLGYEVKLSELRVANSEERSWINEHTDWSESVTGFEKKQELIDRIAYELTNFTIDTQRTKYNAVQDRLSYRSEVVFSYERVPIEDTIIADSLTALSDKEGHPIYTMEDIGRCIRKGYLDHTYKIYQVDNVINPNYKEAKLIGDAGPCS
;
A
#
# COMPACT_ATOMS: atom_id res chain seq x y z
N MET A 1 3.61 15.98 -7.68
CA MET A 1 2.88 15.21 -8.71
C MET A 1 1.40 15.57 -8.59
N ALA A 2 0.66 15.75 -9.69
CA ALA A 2 -0.74 16.17 -9.60
C ALA A 2 -1.67 14.95 -9.57
N ILE A 3 -2.57 14.89 -8.58
CA ILE A 3 -3.66 13.91 -8.55
C ILE A 3 -4.64 14.26 -9.68
N LYS A 4 -5.00 13.28 -10.51
CA LYS A 4 -5.96 13.49 -11.61
C LYS A 4 -7.38 13.61 -11.06
N ASP A 5 -8.06 14.69 -11.43
CA ASP A 5 -9.48 14.92 -11.10
C ASP A 5 -10.41 14.21 -12.08
N LEU A 6 -10.65 12.93 -11.80
CA LEU A 6 -11.52 12.02 -12.55
C LEU A 6 -12.88 11.87 -11.86
N ASN A 7 -13.93 11.61 -12.62
CA ASN A 7 -15.29 11.31 -12.17
C ASN A 7 -15.74 9.95 -12.71
N PHE A 8 -16.70 9.32 -12.04
CA PHE A 8 -17.16 7.98 -12.40
C PHE A 8 -17.76 7.90 -13.80
N ASN A 9 -18.24 9.01 -14.36
CA ASN A 9 -18.85 9.08 -15.67
C ASN A 9 -17.84 9.29 -16.82
N ASN A 10 -16.56 9.57 -16.55
CA ASN A 10 -15.54 9.71 -17.61
C ASN A 10 -15.51 8.48 -18.52
N GLU A 11 -15.45 8.65 -19.84
CA GLU A 11 -15.43 7.52 -20.77
C GLU A 11 -14.17 6.64 -20.57
N ILE A 12 -14.28 5.36 -20.93
CA ILE A 12 -13.13 4.45 -20.93
C ILE A 12 -12.22 4.85 -22.09
N ASP A 13 -11.00 5.27 -21.78
CA ASP A 13 -10.02 5.76 -22.75
C ASP A 13 -8.79 4.85 -22.87
N ASP A 14 -8.76 3.74 -22.14
CA ASP A 14 -7.65 2.78 -22.05
C ASP A 14 -6.31 3.40 -21.58
N ILE A 15 -6.36 4.61 -21.01
CA ILE A 15 -5.20 5.35 -20.46
C ILE A 15 -5.45 5.65 -18.98
N ASP A 16 -6.39 6.54 -18.69
CA ASP A 16 -6.72 7.00 -17.33
C ASP A 16 -7.95 6.32 -16.77
N VAL A 17 -8.82 5.83 -17.64
CA VAL A 17 -10.04 5.12 -17.29
C VAL A 17 -10.07 3.81 -18.05
N VAL A 18 -10.04 2.71 -17.31
CA VAL A 18 -9.82 1.38 -17.87
C VAL A 18 -10.83 0.37 -17.32
N MET A 19 -11.00 -0.75 -18.03
CA MET A 19 -11.70 -1.92 -17.50
C MET A 19 -10.66 -2.89 -16.90
N MET A 20 -10.58 -2.94 -15.58
CA MET A 20 -9.63 -3.79 -14.86
C MET A 20 -10.34 -5.02 -14.28
N GLU A 21 -9.67 -6.17 -14.29
CA GLU A 21 -10.16 -7.38 -13.62
C GLU A 21 -10.25 -7.12 -12.11
N LEU A 22 -11.37 -7.52 -11.52
CA LEU A 22 -11.59 -7.51 -10.08
C LEU A 22 -10.66 -8.57 -9.46
N PRO A 23 -9.65 -8.16 -8.67
CA PRO A 23 -8.68 -9.11 -8.14
C PRO A 23 -9.36 -10.19 -7.28
N ASN A 24 -8.82 -11.41 -7.33
CA ASN A 24 -9.26 -12.58 -6.54
C ASN A 24 -10.65 -13.12 -6.84
N HIS A 25 -11.47 -12.40 -7.61
CA HIS A 25 -12.83 -12.85 -7.86
C HIS A 25 -12.85 -14.03 -8.87
N PRO A 26 -13.40 -15.21 -8.51
CA PRO A 26 -13.30 -16.43 -9.33
C PRO A 26 -14.00 -16.31 -10.69
N GLY A 27 -15.00 -15.43 -10.79
CA GLY A 27 -15.72 -15.14 -12.03
C GLY A 27 -15.00 -14.27 -13.05
N LYS A 28 -13.75 -13.84 -12.81
CA LYS A 28 -12.98 -12.94 -13.71
C LYS A 28 -13.78 -11.71 -14.15
N LEU A 29 -14.37 -11.03 -13.18
CA LEU A 29 -15.23 -9.86 -13.43
C LEU A 29 -14.39 -8.65 -13.78
N TYR A 30 -14.83 -7.83 -14.74
CA TYR A 30 -14.14 -6.58 -15.07
C TYR A 30 -14.97 -5.39 -14.58
N ARG A 31 -14.29 -4.39 -14.01
CA ARG A 31 -14.87 -3.17 -13.46
C ARG A 31 -14.05 -1.97 -13.87
N LYS A 32 -14.69 -0.80 -13.84
CA LYS A 32 -14.05 0.46 -14.18
C LYS A 32 -13.06 0.85 -13.09
N ALA A 33 -11.83 1.15 -13.48
CA ALA A 33 -10.78 1.65 -12.61
C ALA A 33 -10.21 2.96 -13.16
N PHE A 34 -9.76 3.83 -12.26
CA PHE A 34 -9.35 5.20 -12.55
C PHE A 34 -7.90 5.39 -12.11
N GLN A 35 -7.01 5.70 -13.06
CA GLN A 35 -5.61 5.99 -12.79
C GLN A 35 -5.49 7.41 -12.25
N VAL A 36 -5.52 7.57 -10.93
CA VAL A 36 -5.45 8.88 -10.26
C VAL A 36 -4.01 9.43 -10.19
N LEU A 37 -3.03 8.52 -10.25
CA LEU A 37 -1.59 8.79 -10.33
C LEU A 37 -0.93 7.70 -11.19
N PRO A 38 0.27 7.90 -11.75
CA PRO A 38 0.96 6.87 -12.52
C PRO A 38 1.02 5.54 -11.76
N ASN A 39 0.44 4.48 -12.33
CA ASN A 39 0.38 3.13 -11.75
C ASN A 39 -0.37 2.99 -10.40
N ILE A 40 -1.11 4.01 -9.96
CA ILE A 40 -1.99 3.94 -8.78
C ILE A 40 -3.42 4.13 -9.25
N PHE A 41 -4.25 3.12 -9.03
CA PHE A 41 -5.62 3.07 -9.49
C PHE A 41 -6.61 3.11 -8.34
N VAL A 42 -7.79 3.68 -8.58
CA VAL A 42 -8.96 3.56 -7.71
C VAL A 42 -10.03 2.78 -8.45
N MET A 43 -10.56 1.72 -7.83
CA MET A 43 -11.71 0.97 -8.33
C MET A 43 -12.84 1.08 -7.31
N PRO A 44 -13.87 1.91 -7.57
CA PRO A 44 -14.94 2.19 -6.61
C PRO A 44 -15.96 1.04 -6.57
N VAL A 45 -15.52 -0.11 -6.08
CA VAL A 45 -16.27 -1.36 -5.83
C VAL A 45 -15.75 -1.96 -4.51
N SER A 46 -16.52 -2.83 -3.87
CA SER A 46 -16.01 -3.64 -2.76
C SER A 46 -14.87 -4.58 -3.21
N HIS A 47 -13.82 -4.70 -2.41
CA HIS A 47 -12.78 -5.71 -2.59
C HIS A 47 -13.35 -7.12 -2.39
N PHE A 48 -12.85 -8.11 -3.13
CA PHE A 48 -13.14 -9.53 -2.90
C PHE A 48 -12.00 -10.13 -2.07
N PHE A 49 -12.22 -10.30 -0.77
CA PHE A 49 -11.19 -10.80 0.15
C PHE A 49 -11.28 -12.32 0.27
N ILE A 50 -10.38 -13.04 -0.40
CA ILE A 50 -10.44 -14.50 -0.58
C ILE A 50 -10.52 -15.30 0.73
N LYS A 51 -10.04 -14.75 1.84
CA LYS A 51 -10.07 -15.41 3.15
C LYS A 51 -11.46 -15.45 3.79
N THR A 52 -12.35 -14.52 3.42
CA THR A 52 -13.64 -14.34 4.08
C THR A 52 -14.83 -14.31 3.13
N ASP A 53 -14.61 -13.89 1.88
CA ASP A 53 -15.65 -13.75 0.88
C ASP A 53 -15.74 -15.00 -0.01
N THR A 54 -16.98 -15.38 -0.37
CA THR A 54 -17.28 -16.34 -1.43
C THR A 54 -18.01 -15.60 -2.55
N PRO A 55 -18.03 -16.10 -3.81
CA PRO A 55 -18.79 -15.45 -4.87
C PRO A 55 -20.30 -15.28 -4.57
N GLU A 56 -20.86 -16.07 -3.66
CA GLU A 56 -22.25 -15.96 -3.20
C GLU A 56 -22.45 -14.92 -2.09
N THR A 57 -21.45 -14.70 -1.24
CA THR A 57 -21.52 -13.78 -0.09
C THR A 57 -20.93 -12.41 -0.39
N TRP A 58 -20.09 -12.30 -1.41
CA TRP A 58 -19.51 -11.04 -1.83
C TRP A 58 -20.59 -10.15 -2.45
N ILE A 59 -20.79 -8.97 -1.85
CA ILE A 59 -21.74 -7.97 -2.30
C ILE A 59 -20.97 -6.67 -2.53
N ASP A 60 -21.11 -6.11 -3.72
CA ASP A 60 -20.65 -4.75 -3.99
C ASP A 60 -21.56 -3.76 -3.26
N GLN A 61 -21.00 -3.05 -2.27
CA GLN A 61 -21.77 -2.16 -1.40
C GLN A 61 -22.31 -0.92 -2.12
N PHE A 62 -21.77 -0.58 -3.31
CA PHE A 62 -22.21 0.58 -4.08
C PHE A 62 -23.30 0.19 -5.08
N THR A 63 -24.52 0.63 -4.82
CA THR A 63 -25.70 0.33 -5.65
C THR A 63 -25.98 1.38 -6.73
N SER A 64 -25.22 2.47 -6.75
CA SER A 64 -25.43 3.61 -7.66
C SER A 64 -24.10 4.22 -8.16
N ASN A 65 -24.14 4.87 -9.32
CA ASN A 65 -22.97 5.56 -9.88
C ASN A 65 -22.56 6.76 -9.01
N GLU A 66 -23.52 7.41 -8.37
CA GLU A 66 -23.31 8.54 -7.46
C GLU A 66 -22.51 8.12 -6.22
N GLN A 67 -22.76 6.93 -5.67
CA GLN A 67 -21.96 6.40 -4.56
C GLN A 67 -20.52 6.08 -5.00
N ARG A 68 -20.34 5.55 -6.22
CA ARG A 68 -19.02 5.23 -6.77
C ARG A 68 -18.21 6.48 -7.08
N ASP A 69 -18.88 7.50 -7.63
CA ASP A 69 -18.27 8.81 -7.87
C ASP A 69 -17.85 9.47 -6.56
N ARG A 70 -18.72 9.43 -5.54
CA ARG A 70 -18.38 9.93 -4.21
C ARG A 70 -17.14 9.23 -3.64
N PHE A 71 -17.09 7.90 -3.66
CA PHE A 71 -15.92 7.16 -3.19
C PHE A 71 -14.65 7.57 -3.94
N LEU A 72 -14.71 7.67 -5.27
CA LEU A 72 -13.58 8.11 -6.10
C LEU A 72 -13.09 9.51 -5.68
N LYS A 73 -14.00 10.46 -5.49
CA LYS A 73 -13.70 11.83 -5.07
C LYS A 73 -13.12 11.88 -3.66
N GLU A 74 -13.64 11.08 -2.74
CA GLU A 74 -13.15 10.97 -1.36
C GLU A 74 -11.69 10.44 -1.36
N ILE A 75 -11.39 9.39 -2.13
CA ILE A 75 -10.02 8.87 -2.25
C ILE A 75 -9.07 9.87 -2.93
N GLN A 76 -9.51 10.56 -3.99
CA GLN A 76 -8.71 11.61 -4.64
C GLN A 76 -8.37 12.75 -3.69
N HIS A 77 -9.32 13.15 -2.84
CA HIS A 77 -9.09 14.17 -1.82
C HIS A 77 -8.08 13.70 -0.76
N ILE A 78 -8.22 12.48 -0.25
CA ILE A 78 -7.27 11.91 0.71
C ILE A 78 -5.86 11.82 0.10
N LEU A 79 -5.73 11.36 -1.15
CA LEU A 79 -4.44 11.32 -1.84
C LEU A 79 -3.85 12.70 -2.07
N TYR A 80 -4.69 13.72 -2.29
CA TYR A 80 -4.25 15.11 -2.33
C TYR A 80 -3.68 15.53 -0.98
N GLU A 81 -4.39 15.31 0.13
CA GLU A 81 -3.91 15.66 1.47
C GLU A 81 -2.55 15.02 1.79
N ILE A 82 -2.39 13.72 1.47
CA ILE A 82 -1.11 13.00 1.61
C ILE A 82 -0.01 13.64 0.74
N ASN A 83 -0.33 14.00 -0.50
CA ASN A 83 0.63 14.53 -1.46
C ASN A 83 1.07 15.98 -1.18
N GLU A 84 0.37 16.71 -0.30
CA GLU A 84 0.76 18.07 0.08
C GLU A 84 2.03 18.09 0.95
N GLY A 85 2.24 17.05 1.78
CA GLY A 85 3.46 16.85 2.55
C GLY A 85 4.61 16.31 1.70
N HIS A 86 5.85 16.67 2.03
CA HIS A 86 7.04 16.19 1.29
C HIS A 86 7.17 14.66 1.30
N GLY A 87 6.93 14.06 2.46
CA GLY A 87 7.07 12.64 2.68
C GLY A 87 5.95 11.82 2.05
N GLY A 88 4.70 12.30 2.13
CA GLY A 88 3.60 11.69 1.38
C GLY A 88 3.78 11.83 -0.13
N HIS A 89 4.29 12.97 -0.61
CA HIS A 89 4.66 13.17 -2.01
C HIS A 89 5.73 12.14 -2.47
N LEU A 90 6.80 11.97 -1.69
CA LEU A 90 7.86 11.02 -1.97
C LEU A 90 7.35 9.56 -1.97
N LEU A 91 6.49 9.20 -1.02
CA LEU A 91 5.87 7.86 -0.98
C LEU A 91 5.08 7.58 -2.27
N LEU A 92 4.22 8.51 -2.68
CA LEU A 92 3.40 8.36 -3.89
C LEU A 92 4.25 8.31 -5.16
N GLU A 93 5.33 9.09 -5.22
CA GLU A 93 6.32 9.01 -6.30
C GLU A 93 7.00 7.63 -6.34
N GLN A 94 7.36 7.09 -5.17
CA GLN A 94 7.94 5.76 -5.10
C GLN A 94 6.99 4.67 -5.60
N LEU A 95 5.76 4.64 -5.09
CA LEU A 95 4.74 3.69 -5.53
C LEU A 95 4.48 3.79 -7.04
N SER A 96 4.50 5.01 -7.59
CA SER A 96 4.32 5.26 -9.02
C SER A 96 5.45 4.67 -9.89
N ASN A 97 6.67 4.58 -9.35
CA ASN A 97 7.87 4.18 -10.09
C ASN A 97 8.39 2.76 -9.79
N LEU A 98 7.87 2.09 -8.76
CA LEU A 98 8.20 0.69 -8.40
C LEU A 98 7.59 -0.34 -9.37
N LYS A 99 7.92 -0.22 -10.66
CA LYS A 99 7.46 -1.12 -11.73
C LYS A 99 7.95 -2.54 -11.57
N PRO A 100 7.22 -3.56 -12.07
CA PRO A 100 7.69 -4.95 -12.04
C PRO A 100 9.07 -5.11 -12.66
N ILE A 101 9.78 -6.13 -12.19
CA ILE A 101 11.03 -6.62 -12.78
C ILE A 101 10.79 -8.06 -13.27
N PRO A 102 11.58 -8.55 -14.24
CA PRO A 102 11.60 -9.96 -14.59
C PRO A 102 11.82 -10.81 -13.33
N HIS A 103 11.08 -11.91 -13.22
CA HIS A 103 11.14 -12.81 -12.06
C HIS A 103 11.54 -14.22 -12.46
N ALA A 104 11.92 -15.04 -11.48
CA ALA A 104 12.23 -16.45 -11.69
C ALA A 104 11.11 -17.40 -11.23
N LEU A 105 9.93 -16.87 -10.93
CA LEU A 105 8.75 -17.68 -10.60
C LEU A 105 8.31 -18.53 -11.80
N ASP A 106 7.83 -19.74 -11.54
CA ASP A 106 7.22 -20.60 -12.53
C ASP A 106 5.77 -20.19 -12.87
N ASP A 107 5.12 -20.92 -13.78
CA ASP A 107 3.74 -20.66 -14.22
C ASP A 107 2.71 -20.72 -13.08
N ASN A 108 3.04 -21.39 -11.96
CA ASN A 108 2.22 -21.48 -10.77
C ASN A 108 2.59 -20.44 -9.70
N GLY A 109 3.57 -19.58 -9.98
CA GLY A 109 4.10 -18.60 -9.04
C GLY A 109 5.08 -19.17 -8.01
N ALA A 110 5.53 -20.42 -8.15
CA ALA A 110 6.47 -21.04 -7.24
C ALA A 110 7.92 -20.71 -7.61
N PHE A 111 8.75 -20.47 -6.60
CA PHE A 111 10.19 -20.24 -6.76
C PHE A 111 10.96 -21.56 -6.59
N ASP A 112 11.79 -21.93 -7.56
CA ASP A 112 12.75 -23.04 -7.48
C ASP A 112 14.16 -22.54 -7.75
N ALA A 113 14.97 -22.40 -6.69
CA ALA A 113 16.35 -21.93 -6.77
C ALA A 113 17.23 -22.75 -7.75
N ARG A 114 16.90 -24.02 -8.00
CA ARG A 114 17.66 -24.86 -8.95
C ARG A 114 17.41 -24.54 -10.42
N LYS A 115 16.30 -23.84 -10.71
CA LYS A 115 15.90 -23.44 -12.07
C LYS A 115 15.89 -21.93 -12.25
N GLU A 116 16.41 -21.19 -11.29
CA GLU A 116 16.30 -19.74 -11.25
C GLU A 116 16.87 -19.07 -12.50
N GLU A 117 18.08 -19.42 -12.93
CA GLU A 117 18.71 -18.81 -14.12
C GLU A 117 17.90 -19.09 -15.39
N GLU A 118 17.48 -20.34 -15.59
CA GLU A 118 16.67 -20.76 -16.74
C GLU A 118 15.34 -20.01 -16.77
N LYS A 119 14.64 -19.96 -15.62
CA LYS A 119 13.35 -19.28 -15.49
C LYS A 119 13.46 -17.77 -15.64
N LEU A 120 14.49 -17.15 -15.05
CA LEU A 120 14.73 -15.73 -15.21
C LEU A 120 15.03 -15.38 -16.67
N ARG A 121 15.78 -16.23 -17.39
CA ARG A 121 16.06 -16.07 -18.82
C ARG A 121 14.80 -16.19 -19.68
N GLU A 122 13.98 -17.22 -19.44
CA GLU A 122 12.68 -17.41 -20.09
C GLU A 122 11.76 -16.22 -19.85
N ASN A 123 11.52 -15.88 -18.58
CA ASN A 123 10.66 -14.79 -18.19
C ASN A 123 11.20 -13.44 -18.67
N TYR A 124 12.52 -13.22 -18.67
CA TYR A 124 13.10 -12.01 -19.25
C TYR A 124 12.89 -11.94 -20.76
N HIS A 125 12.94 -13.04 -21.50
CA HIS A 125 12.65 -13.01 -22.94
C HIS A 125 11.21 -12.53 -23.20
N ASP A 126 10.26 -13.02 -22.42
CA ASP A 126 8.83 -12.75 -22.60
C ASP A 126 8.32 -11.49 -21.88
N PHE A 127 9.13 -10.94 -20.95
CA PHE A 127 8.77 -9.79 -20.12
C PHE A 127 8.35 -8.57 -20.95
N ASN A 128 7.13 -8.07 -20.79
CA ASN A 128 6.75 -6.83 -21.44
C ASN A 128 7.13 -5.63 -20.58
N LEU A 129 7.83 -4.63 -21.13
CA LEU A 129 8.13 -3.42 -20.37
C LEU A 129 6.87 -2.69 -19.92
N ASP A 130 5.76 -2.87 -20.62
CA ASP A 130 4.52 -2.27 -20.22
C ASP A 130 3.66 -3.15 -19.30
N GLU A 131 4.15 -4.32 -18.86
CA GLU A 131 3.49 -5.11 -17.82
C GLU A 131 3.56 -4.41 -16.46
N GLY A 132 2.41 -4.37 -15.79
CA GLY A 132 2.18 -4.11 -14.36
C GLY A 132 1.67 -5.39 -13.68
N PHE A 133 0.88 -5.25 -12.62
CA PHE A 133 0.40 -6.41 -11.87
C PHE A 133 -1.11 -6.67 -11.96
N PHE A 134 -1.90 -5.74 -12.49
CA PHE A 134 -3.35 -5.89 -12.66
C PHE A 134 -3.73 -6.05 -14.12
N GLU A 135 -4.58 -7.01 -14.44
CA GLU A 135 -5.06 -7.25 -15.79
C GLU A 135 -6.11 -6.21 -16.20
N ILE A 136 -5.87 -5.56 -17.33
CA ILE A 136 -6.75 -4.57 -17.94
C ILE A 136 -7.22 -5.09 -19.29
N LYS A 137 -8.53 -5.05 -19.53
CA LYS A 137 -9.16 -5.34 -20.80
C LYS A 137 -9.30 -4.06 -21.62
N LYS A 138 -8.59 -4.00 -22.74
CA LYS A 138 -8.75 -2.91 -23.73
C LYS A 138 -9.97 -3.10 -24.62
N VAL A 139 -10.43 -2.00 -25.23
CA VAL A 139 -11.55 -1.99 -26.18
C VAL A 139 -11.29 -2.93 -27.38
N ASP A 140 -10.03 -3.14 -27.75
CA ASP A 140 -9.60 -4.02 -28.86
C ASP A 140 -9.35 -5.50 -28.46
N HIS A 141 -9.76 -5.91 -27.26
CA HIS A 141 -9.56 -7.25 -26.66
C HIS A 141 -8.13 -7.59 -26.23
N ALA A 142 -7.15 -6.68 -26.34
CA ALA A 142 -5.84 -6.91 -25.78
C ALA A 142 -5.88 -6.83 -24.23
N ILE A 143 -5.37 -7.87 -23.56
CA ILE A 143 -5.17 -7.87 -22.11
C ILE A 143 -3.78 -7.31 -21.86
N LYS A 144 -3.69 -6.27 -21.02
CA LYS A 144 -2.42 -5.68 -20.60
C LYS A 144 -2.37 -5.67 -19.08
N LYS A 145 -1.26 -6.09 -18.49
CA LYS A 145 -1.07 -5.86 -17.05
C LYS A 145 -0.59 -4.42 -16.87
N VAL A 146 -1.21 -3.58 -16.04
CA VAL A 146 -0.72 -2.22 -15.69
C VAL A 146 -1.19 -1.88 -14.28
N GLY A 147 -0.40 -1.12 -13.52
CA GLY A 147 -0.74 -0.70 -12.16
C GLY A 147 -0.02 -1.51 -11.08
N HIS A 148 0.30 -0.82 -9.98
CA HIS A 148 1.07 -1.33 -8.84
C HIS A 148 0.23 -1.37 -7.57
N VAL A 149 -0.57 -0.32 -7.38
CA VAL A 149 -1.47 -0.16 -6.24
C VAL A 149 -2.89 0.02 -6.74
N LEU A 150 -3.82 -0.73 -6.15
CA LEU A 150 -5.25 -0.61 -6.41
C LEU A 150 -5.98 -0.28 -5.11
N ILE A 151 -6.63 0.88 -5.06
CA ILE A 151 -7.44 1.32 -3.92
C ILE A 151 -8.90 0.96 -4.19
N MET A 152 -9.52 0.27 -3.25
CA MET A 152 -10.87 -0.26 -3.32
C MET A 152 -11.62 0.01 -2.01
N ALA A 153 -12.93 -0.20 -2.01
CA ALA A 153 -13.68 -0.19 -0.75
C ALA A 153 -13.55 -1.55 -0.04
N PRO A 154 -13.63 -1.63 1.29
CA PRO A 154 -13.63 -2.91 1.99
C PRO A 154 -14.83 -3.77 1.61
N SER A 155 -14.69 -5.08 1.78
CA SER A 155 -15.82 -5.98 1.64
C SER A 155 -16.76 -5.82 2.86
N PRO A 156 -18.08 -5.98 2.69
CA PRO A 156 -19.02 -5.91 3.81
C PRO A 156 -18.65 -6.87 4.96
N THR A 157 -18.18 -8.08 4.63
CA THR A 157 -17.71 -9.07 5.60
C THR A 157 -16.56 -8.55 6.46
N MET A 158 -15.63 -7.80 5.88
CA MET A 158 -14.51 -7.19 6.62
C MET A 158 -14.99 -6.04 7.51
N MET A 159 -15.92 -5.21 7.02
CA MET A 159 -16.52 -4.13 7.81
C MET A 159 -17.33 -4.66 9.00
N GLU A 160 -18.04 -5.78 8.84
CA GLU A 160 -18.74 -6.47 9.94
C GLU A 160 -17.77 -6.90 11.05
N ARG A 161 -16.55 -7.30 10.66
CA ARG A 161 -15.42 -7.62 11.55
C ARG A 161 -14.65 -6.39 12.04
N LYS A 162 -15.16 -5.20 11.77
CA LYS A 162 -14.56 -3.92 12.15
C LYS A 162 -13.20 -3.62 11.49
N ASN A 163 -12.91 -4.28 10.37
CA ASN A 163 -11.75 -3.99 9.57
C ASN A 163 -12.16 -3.10 8.38
N TYR A 164 -11.86 -1.80 8.50
CA TYR A 164 -12.25 -0.75 7.56
C TYR A 164 -11.09 -0.26 6.68
N SER A 165 -9.85 -0.59 7.04
CA SER A 165 -8.65 -0.31 6.25
C SER A 165 -7.69 -1.48 6.33
N TYR A 166 -7.26 -2.00 5.20
CA TYR A 166 -6.25 -3.06 5.15
C TYR A 166 -5.58 -3.13 3.78
N GLU A 167 -4.35 -3.60 3.77
CA GLU A 167 -3.60 -3.91 2.57
C GLU A 167 -3.51 -5.44 2.36
N SER A 168 -3.61 -5.89 1.11
CA SER A 168 -3.74 -7.31 0.75
C SER A 168 -3.03 -7.65 -0.56
N SER A 169 -2.49 -8.86 -0.64
CA SER A 169 -1.92 -9.48 -1.84
C SER A 169 -2.76 -10.68 -2.27
N VAL A 170 -2.50 -11.18 -3.47
CA VAL A 170 -3.27 -12.31 -4.06
C VAL A 170 -2.59 -13.66 -3.85
N GLN A 171 -1.27 -13.66 -3.69
CA GLN A 171 -0.53 -14.87 -3.43
C GLN A 171 0.02 -14.81 -2.02
N GLU A 172 -0.47 -15.72 -1.17
CA GLU A 172 0.31 -16.19 -0.02
C GLU A 172 1.44 -17.10 -0.55
N THR A 173 2.22 -16.64 -1.52
CA THR A 173 3.47 -17.31 -1.89
C THR A 173 4.49 -17.01 -0.81
N SER A 174 4.32 -17.68 0.33
CA SER A 174 5.40 -17.85 1.30
C SER A 174 6.62 -18.38 0.54
N GLY A 175 7.68 -17.58 0.40
CA GLY A 175 8.91 -17.92 -0.31
C GLY A 175 9.21 -17.10 -1.57
N SER A 176 8.31 -16.23 -2.03
CA SER A 176 8.52 -15.40 -3.23
C SER A 176 9.44 -14.23 -2.91
N CYS A 177 10.70 -14.27 -3.36
CA CYS A 177 11.63 -13.15 -3.20
C CYS A 177 11.34 -11.95 -4.15
N TYR A 178 10.28 -11.98 -4.95
CA TYR A 178 9.95 -10.98 -5.96
C TYR A 178 8.83 -10.00 -5.56
N PRO A 179 8.79 -8.78 -6.14
CA PRO A 179 7.71 -7.82 -5.93
C PRO A 179 6.32 -8.34 -6.27
N GLU A 180 5.32 -7.93 -5.49
CA GLU A 180 3.91 -8.28 -5.70
C GLU A 180 3.01 -7.03 -5.81
N ARG A 181 1.81 -7.22 -6.35
CA ARG A 181 0.78 -6.17 -6.35
C ARG A 181 0.30 -5.84 -4.96
N SER A 182 -0.14 -4.60 -4.78
CA SER A 182 -0.78 -4.14 -3.55
C SER A 182 -2.22 -3.72 -3.79
N ILE A 183 -3.13 -4.27 -3.00
CA ILE A 183 -4.53 -3.88 -2.97
C ILE A 183 -4.78 -3.23 -1.62
N VAL A 184 -5.18 -1.97 -1.62
CA VAL A 184 -5.60 -1.25 -0.41
C VAL A 184 -7.11 -1.20 -0.40
N ALA A 185 -7.74 -1.78 0.61
CA ALA A 185 -9.15 -1.64 0.88
C ALA A 185 -9.35 -0.60 1.98
N LEU A 186 -10.17 0.43 1.76
CA LEU A 186 -10.37 1.53 2.70
C LEU A 186 -11.81 2.05 2.67
N ASP A 187 -12.43 2.23 3.84
CA ASP A 187 -13.59 3.11 4.01
C ASP A 187 -13.08 4.53 4.32
N PRO A 188 -13.18 5.48 3.38
CA PRO A 188 -12.58 6.81 3.54
C PRO A 188 -13.28 7.66 4.61
N LYS A 189 -14.41 7.20 5.17
CA LYS A 189 -15.12 7.89 6.26
C LYS A 189 -14.74 7.39 7.63
N VAL A 190 -13.91 6.36 7.73
CA VAL A 190 -13.54 5.76 9.01
C VAL A 190 -12.14 6.21 9.40
N THR A 191 -12.02 6.69 10.63
CA THR A 191 -10.75 7.00 11.29
C THR A 191 -10.74 6.39 12.68
N LEU A 192 -9.68 6.64 13.44
CA LEU A 192 -9.38 6.08 14.75
C LEU A 192 -9.12 7.19 15.77
N GLU A 193 -9.41 6.91 17.04
CA GLU A 193 -8.98 7.74 18.17
C GLU A 193 -7.55 7.37 18.56
N ILE A 194 -6.68 8.38 18.65
CA ILE A 194 -5.33 8.24 19.19
C ILE A 194 -5.45 8.15 20.72
N GLU A 195 -5.04 7.03 21.29
CA GLU A 195 -5.36 6.63 22.67
C GLU A 195 -4.77 7.62 23.69
N HIS A 196 -3.49 7.98 23.57
CA HIS A 196 -2.86 8.86 24.55
C HIS A 196 -3.38 10.31 24.51
N SER A 197 -3.83 10.80 23.36
CA SER A 197 -4.24 12.22 23.17
C SER A 197 -5.74 12.41 23.14
N LYS A 198 -6.50 11.32 22.96
CA LYS A 198 -7.95 11.27 22.74
C LYS A 198 -8.41 12.14 21.55
N VAL A 199 -7.53 12.34 20.57
CA VAL A 199 -7.82 13.08 19.34
C VAL A 199 -8.12 12.07 18.23
N LEU A 200 -9.09 12.40 17.37
CA LEU A 200 -9.31 11.62 16.16
C LEU A 200 -8.18 11.87 15.17
N ALA A 201 -7.62 10.80 14.64
CA ALA A 201 -6.60 10.88 13.62
C ALA A 201 -7.14 11.57 12.35
N PRO A 202 -6.26 12.27 11.60
CA PRO A 202 -6.61 12.81 10.29
C PRO A 202 -7.20 11.73 9.38
N ILE A 203 -8.19 12.08 8.57
CA ILE A 203 -8.94 11.08 7.77
C ILE A 203 -8.05 10.39 6.73
N PHE A 204 -6.93 11.02 6.38
CA PHE A 204 -5.94 10.45 5.48
C PHE A 204 -4.96 9.48 6.14
N MET A 205 -4.86 9.43 7.48
CA MET A 205 -3.92 8.55 8.18
C MET A 205 -4.08 7.08 7.77
N PRO A 206 -5.29 6.48 7.78
CA PRO A 206 -5.44 5.08 7.40
C PRO A 206 -4.92 4.80 5.98
N LEU A 207 -5.21 5.66 5.00
CA LEU A 207 -4.66 5.46 3.65
C LEU A 207 -3.14 5.59 3.62
N ALA A 208 -2.59 6.60 4.31
CA ALA A 208 -1.14 6.80 4.38
C ALA A 208 -0.41 5.57 4.97
N HIS A 209 -0.99 4.98 6.01
CA HIS A 209 -0.52 3.75 6.63
C HIS A 209 -0.51 2.58 5.62
N GLU A 210 -1.65 2.30 4.99
CA GLU A 210 -1.74 1.20 4.01
C GLU A 210 -0.83 1.41 2.78
N LEU A 211 -0.61 2.65 2.36
CA LEU A 211 0.33 2.97 1.27
C LEU A 211 1.80 2.71 1.68
N CYS A 212 2.15 2.83 2.96
CA CYS A 212 3.46 2.41 3.45
C CYS A 212 3.63 0.89 3.34
N HIS A 213 2.58 0.11 3.62
CA HIS A 213 2.56 -1.33 3.35
C HIS A 213 2.63 -1.64 1.85
N SER A 214 1.92 -0.89 1.01
CA SER A 214 2.08 -1.02 -0.45
C SER A 214 3.54 -0.88 -0.89
N ARG A 215 4.29 0.05 -0.29
CA ARG A 215 5.73 0.21 -0.57
C ARG A 215 6.52 -1.02 -0.11
N GLN A 216 6.28 -1.49 1.12
CA GLN A 216 6.90 -2.71 1.63
C GLN A 216 6.69 -3.87 0.66
N ARG A 217 5.46 -4.07 0.19
CA ARG A 217 5.11 -5.17 -0.70
C ARG A 217 5.68 -5.04 -2.10
N LEU A 218 5.66 -3.85 -2.68
CA LEU A 218 6.28 -3.60 -4.00
C LEU A 218 7.80 -3.71 -3.99
N LEU A 219 8.44 -3.58 -2.83
CA LEU A 219 9.87 -3.89 -2.62
C LEU A 219 10.09 -5.34 -2.17
N ASN A 220 9.01 -6.07 -1.89
CA ASN A 220 8.98 -7.38 -1.26
C ASN A 220 9.74 -7.43 0.08
N MET A 221 9.67 -6.36 0.85
CA MET A 221 10.27 -6.27 2.18
C MET A 221 9.42 -6.98 3.24
N GLU A 222 8.15 -7.23 2.96
CA GLU A 222 7.19 -7.72 3.96
C GLU A 222 7.37 -9.19 4.35
N GLU A 223 7.87 -10.02 3.44
CA GLU A 223 8.09 -11.45 3.68
C GLU A 223 9.09 -11.72 4.83
N GLY A 224 10.08 -10.83 5.01
CA GLY A 224 11.00 -10.87 6.15
C GLY A 224 10.48 -10.16 7.42
N LEU A 225 9.31 -9.53 7.33
CA LEU A 225 8.71 -8.69 8.38
C LEU A 225 7.38 -9.24 8.91
N ASN A 226 6.87 -10.33 8.31
CA ASN A 226 5.64 -11.01 8.72
C ASN A 226 5.81 -11.97 9.90
N ASN A 227 7.01 -12.03 10.50
CA ASN A 227 7.20 -12.67 11.79
C ASN A 227 6.50 -11.84 12.87
N GLU A 228 5.71 -12.51 13.70
CA GLU A 228 5.14 -11.92 14.91
C GLU A 228 6.26 -11.71 15.94
N PHE A 229 6.46 -10.47 16.36
CA PHE A 229 7.40 -10.11 17.42
C PHE A 229 6.62 -9.77 18.68
N VAL A 230 7.05 -10.32 19.81
CA VAL A 230 6.60 -9.86 21.13
C VAL A 230 7.41 -8.63 21.49
N ILE A 231 6.80 -7.46 21.46
CA ILE A 231 7.45 -6.25 21.98
C ILE A 231 7.21 -6.21 23.50
N PRO A 232 8.27 -6.15 24.32
CA PRO A 232 8.09 -5.87 25.73
C PRO A 232 7.52 -4.45 25.89
N TRP A 233 6.39 -4.34 26.59
CA TRP A 233 5.55 -3.17 26.86
C TRP A 233 6.24 -2.06 27.68
N LYS A 234 7.50 -1.73 27.40
CA LYS A 234 8.27 -0.74 28.17
C LYS A 234 7.88 0.72 27.85
N TYR A 235 6.92 0.92 26.95
CA TYR A 235 6.44 2.24 26.50
C TYR A 235 5.02 2.58 27.02
N ALA A 236 4.42 1.73 27.85
CA ALA A 236 3.07 1.93 28.38
C ALA A 236 3.01 1.61 29.88
N ASN A 237 3.42 2.57 30.70
CA ASN A 237 3.29 2.61 32.16
C ASN A 237 4.11 1.60 32.98
N ASP A 238 4.55 2.05 34.16
CA ASP A 238 5.45 1.38 35.11
C ASP A 238 4.88 0.13 35.83
N GLU A 239 3.80 -0.49 35.33
CA GLU A 239 3.19 -1.65 35.98
C GLU A 239 3.15 -2.86 35.03
N GLU A 240 4.01 -3.85 35.32
CA GLU A 240 4.20 -5.18 34.71
C GLU A 240 4.12 -5.31 33.16
N PRO A 241 5.19 -5.81 32.50
CA PRO A 241 5.22 -5.92 31.04
C PRO A 241 4.35 -7.08 30.55
N LEU A 242 3.09 -6.80 30.22
CA LEU A 242 2.30 -7.66 29.35
C LEU A 242 2.77 -7.41 27.92
N GLY A 243 3.70 -8.25 27.44
CA GLY A 243 4.13 -8.22 26.04
C GLY A 243 2.93 -8.48 25.11
N TYR A 244 2.93 -7.80 23.96
CA TYR A 244 1.91 -7.97 22.92
C TYR A 244 2.58 -8.35 21.60
N GLU A 245 1.90 -9.17 20.82
CA GLU A 245 2.37 -9.66 19.52
C GLU A 245 1.98 -8.67 18.43
N VAL A 246 2.97 -8.16 17.69
CA VAL A 246 2.77 -7.31 16.51
C VAL A 246 3.68 -7.78 15.39
N LYS A 247 3.19 -7.69 14.15
CA LYS A 247 4.00 -7.96 12.96
C LYS A 247 5.07 -6.88 12.81
N LEU A 248 6.30 -7.25 12.47
CA LEU A 248 7.39 -6.28 12.29
C LEU A 248 7.10 -5.28 11.15
N SER A 249 6.29 -5.68 10.18
CA SER A 249 5.83 -4.83 9.06
C SER A 249 5.10 -3.59 9.54
N GLU A 250 4.21 -3.74 10.53
CA GLU A 250 3.39 -2.69 11.14
C GLU A 250 4.25 -1.65 11.88
N LEU A 251 5.15 -2.13 12.73
CA LEU A 251 6.03 -1.28 13.53
C LEU A 251 6.98 -0.46 12.67
N ARG A 252 7.37 -0.99 11.50
CA ARG A 252 8.23 -0.28 10.55
C ARG A 252 7.52 0.82 9.77
N VAL A 253 6.19 0.88 9.77
CA VAL A 253 5.41 1.91 9.08
C VAL A 253 4.67 2.85 10.02
N ALA A 254 4.41 2.45 11.27
CA ALA A 254 3.57 3.24 12.16
C ALA A 254 4.29 4.41 12.86
N ASN A 255 5.47 4.16 13.44
CA ASN A 255 6.11 5.14 14.32
C ASN A 255 7.65 5.10 14.26
N SER A 256 8.28 6.27 14.27
CA SER A 256 9.72 6.45 14.14
C SER A 256 10.52 5.96 15.35
N GLU A 257 9.97 6.08 16.56
CA GLU A 257 10.56 5.62 17.82
C GLU A 257 10.60 4.09 17.87
N GLU A 258 9.47 3.42 17.59
CA GLU A 258 9.42 1.95 17.52
C GLU A 258 10.31 1.39 16.40
N ARG A 259 10.32 2.05 15.24
CA ARG A 259 11.24 1.72 14.13
C ARG A 259 12.70 1.83 14.56
N SER A 260 13.06 2.88 15.29
CA SER A 260 14.42 3.07 15.82
C SER A 260 14.76 2.00 16.86
N TRP A 261 13.81 1.70 17.77
CA TRP A 261 13.97 0.65 18.77
C TRP A 261 14.20 -0.73 18.14
N ILE A 262 13.41 -1.10 17.11
CA ILE A 262 13.62 -2.32 16.32
C ILE A 262 15.03 -2.36 15.75
N ASN A 263 15.46 -1.26 15.14
CA ASN A 263 16.78 -1.16 14.54
C ASN A 263 17.91 -1.27 15.58
N GLU A 264 17.67 -0.94 16.85
CA GLU A 264 18.65 -1.08 17.94
C GLU A 264 18.63 -2.47 18.61
N HIS A 265 17.46 -3.13 18.67
CA HIS A 265 17.24 -4.29 19.55
C HIS A 265 16.94 -5.61 18.84
N THR A 266 16.49 -5.58 17.59
CA THR A 266 16.42 -6.82 16.79
C THR A 266 17.80 -7.16 16.29
N ASP A 267 18.22 -8.41 16.45
CA ASP A 267 19.55 -8.86 16.04
C ASP A 267 19.67 -8.57 14.53
N TRP A 268 20.60 -7.69 14.18
CA TRP A 268 20.75 -7.11 12.84
C TRP A 268 20.77 -8.18 11.75
N SER A 269 21.16 -9.42 12.07
CA SER A 269 21.16 -10.54 11.15
C SER A 269 19.81 -10.86 10.48
N GLU A 270 18.64 -10.63 11.08
CA GLU A 270 17.36 -10.94 10.39
C GLU A 270 16.86 -9.79 9.51
N SER A 271 17.07 -8.54 9.91
CA SER A 271 16.64 -7.34 9.16
C SER A 271 17.64 -6.92 8.09
N VAL A 272 18.94 -6.96 8.37
CA VAL A 272 20.03 -6.76 7.40
C VAL A 272 20.01 -7.86 6.36
N THR A 273 19.78 -9.13 6.74
CA THR A 273 19.61 -10.16 5.71
C THR A 273 18.39 -9.92 4.84
N GLY A 274 17.33 -9.26 5.32
CA GLY A 274 16.22 -8.82 4.47
C GLY A 274 16.71 -7.88 3.37
N PHE A 275 17.34 -6.76 3.73
CA PHE A 275 17.85 -5.77 2.77
C PHE A 275 18.98 -6.32 1.88
N GLU A 276 19.95 -7.03 2.46
CA GLU A 276 21.06 -7.66 1.74
C GLU A 276 20.53 -8.72 0.78
N LYS A 277 19.59 -9.59 1.17
CA LYS A 277 18.97 -10.56 0.25
C LYS A 277 18.25 -9.86 -0.91
N LYS A 278 17.62 -8.69 -0.67
CA LYS A 278 16.99 -7.92 -1.75
C LYS A 278 18.02 -7.26 -2.65
N GLN A 279 19.09 -6.70 -2.09
CA GLN A 279 20.17 -6.14 -2.89
C GLN A 279 20.88 -7.24 -3.70
N GLU A 280 21.15 -8.41 -3.10
CA GLU A 280 21.69 -9.59 -3.77
C GLU A 280 20.77 -10.09 -4.89
N LEU A 281 19.45 -10.06 -4.70
CA LEU A 281 18.50 -10.38 -5.77
C LEU A 281 18.60 -9.36 -6.92
N ILE A 282 18.65 -8.06 -6.61
CA ILE A 282 18.79 -7.00 -7.60
C ILE A 282 20.09 -7.17 -8.39
N ASP A 283 21.20 -7.37 -7.69
CA ASP A 283 22.54 -7.53 -8.27
C ASP A 283 22.63 -8.81 -9.12
N ARG A 284 22.00 -9.90 -8.65
CA ARG A 284 21.92 -11.17 -9.39
C ARG A 284 21.13 -11.02 -10.68
N ILE A 285 19.95 -10.40 -10.64
CA ILE A 285 19.17 -10.13 -11.87
C ILE A 285 20.00 -9.25 -12.80
N ALA A 286 20.64 -8.20 -12.30
CA ALA A 286 21.48 -7.32 -13.11
C ALA A 286 22.62 -8.09 -13.79
N TYR A 287 23.30 -8.98 -13.06
CA TYR A 287 24.36 -9.85 -13.58
C TYR A 287 23.85 -10.76 -14.70
N GLU A 288 22.76 -11.49 -14.49
CA GLU A 288 22.23 -12.41 -15.49
C GLU A 288 21.83 -11.70 -16.79
N LEU A 289 21.26 -10.50 -16.68
CA LEU A 289 20.87 -9.70 -17.84
C LEU A 289 22.07 -9.27 -18.72
N THR A 290 23.26 -9.07 -18.14
CA THR A 290 24.46 -8.74 -18.94
C THR A 290 24.84 -9.86 -19.90
N ASN A 291 24.53 -11.11 -19.55
CA ASN A 291 24.85 -12.31 -20.33
C ASN A 291 23.86 -12.58 -21.48
N PHE A 292 22.74 -11.85 -21.56
CA PHE A 292 21.66 -12.08 -22.54
C PHE A 292 21.70 -11.15 -23.77
N THR A 293 22.78 -10.40 -23.96
CA THR A 293 22.84 -9.32 -24.95
C THR A 293 22.83 -9.82 -26.42
N ILE A 294 21.65 -9.78 -27.04
CA ILE A 294 21.47 -9.67 -28.50
C ILE A 294 21.02 -8.22 -28.78
N ASP A 295 21.59 -7.58 -29.80
CA ASP A 295 21.42 -6.15 -30.14
C ASP A 295 19.95 -5.66 -30.25
N THR A 296 18.96 -6.56 -30.41
CA THR A 296 17.53 -6.24 -30.47
C THR A 296 16.85 -6.08 -29.10
N GLN A 297 17.50 -6.45 -27.99
CA GLN A 297 16.95 -6.33 -26.63
C GLN A 297 17.55 -5.18 -25.81
N ARG A 298 18.40 -4.32 -26.40
CA ARG A 298 19.12 -3.27 -25.66
C ARG A 298 18.19 -2.25 -24.97
N THR A 299 17.09 -1.85 -25.61
CA THR A 299 16.09 -0.95 -25.00
C THR A 299 15.42 -1.60 -23.79
N LYS A 300 15.09 -2.90 -23.89
CA LYS A 300 14.51 -3.70 -22.79
C LYS A 300 15.49 -3.84 -21.64
N TYR A 301 16.74 -4.15 -21.96
CA TYR A 301 17.84 -4.22 -20.99
C TYR A 301 17.98 -2.90 -20.22
N ASN A 302 18.13 -1.77 -20.92
CA ASN A 302 18.27 -0.45 -20.28
C ASN A 302 17.06 -0.15 -19.37
N ALA A 303 15.85 -0.36 -19.86
CA ALA A 303 14.64 -0.10 -19.07
C ALA A 303 14.52 -1.00 -17.81
N VAL A 304 15.03 -2.24 -17.86
CA VAL A 304 15.09 -3.11 -16.68
C VAL A 304 16.22 -2.67 -15.73
N GLN A 305 17.39 -2.29 -16.25
CA GLN A 305 18.49 -1.74 -15.46
C GLN A 305 18.08 -0.45 -14.74
N ASP A 306 17.33 0.44 -15.39
CA ASP A 306 16.81 1.65 -14.75
C ASP A 306 15.87 1.31 -13.58
N ARG A 307 15.01 0.29 -13.73
CA ARG A 307 14.14 -0.20 -12.64
C ARG A 307 14.93 -0.81 -11.49
N LEU A 308 15.95 -1.61 -11.78
CA LEU A 308 16.81 -2.23 -10.78
C LEU A 308 17.62 -1.17 -10.00
N SER A 309 18.18 -0.19 -10.72
CA SER A 309 18.92 0.93 -10.12
C SER A 309 18.02 1.75 -9.19
N TYR A 310 16.82 2.10 -9.65
CA TYR A 310 15.82 2.81 -8.84
C TYR A 310 15.42 2.02 -7.60
N ARG A 311 15.18 0.71 -7.74
CA ARG A 311 14.86 -0.17 -6.61
C ARG A 311 16.00 -0.24 -5.61
N SER A 312 17.24 -0.36 -6.05
CA SER A 312 18.42 -0.37 -5.17
C SER A 312 18.53 0.93 -4.37
N GLU A 313 18.29 2.09 -4.99
CA GLU A 313 18.27 3.38 -4.30
C GLU A 313 17.17 3.44 -3.22
N VAL A 314 15.96 2.97 -3.54
CA VAL A 314 14.84 2.94 -2.59
C VAL A 314 15.10 1.95 -1.44
N VAL A 315 15.69 0.78 -1.72
CA VAL A 315 16.09 -0.21 -0.70
C VAL A 315 17.18 0.35 0.21
N PHE A 316 18.23 0.94 -0.37
CA PHE A 316 19.35 1.52 0.38
C PHE A 316 18.90 2.69 1.28
N SER A 317 17.96 3.50 0.80
CA SER A 317 17.44 4.64 1.54
C SER A 317 16.29 4.28 2.48
N TYR A 318 15.81 3.02 2.51
CA TYR A 318 14.54 2.62 3.10
C TYR A 318 14.33 3.17 4.53
N GLU A 319 15.36 3.10 5.39
CA GLU A 319 15.34 3.59 6.77
C GLU A 319 15.09 5.10 6.93
N ARG A 320 15.40 5.87 5.88
CA ARG A 320 15.25 7.33 5.82
C ARG A 320 13.98 7.75 5.09
N VAL A 321 13.21 6.80 4.56
CA VAL A 321 12.00 7.08 3.81
C VAL A 321 10.83 7.31 4.76
N PRO A 322 9.90 8.24 4.41
CA PRO A 322 8.68 8.52 5.16
C PRO A 322 7.88 7.28 5.58
N ILE A 323 7.33 7.37 6.78
CA ILE A 323 6.40 6.43 7.40
C ILE A 323 5.18 7.23 7.91
N GLU A 324 4.17 6.57 8.47
CA GLU A 324 2.89 7.16 8.88
C GLU A 324 3.07 8.48 9.66
N ASP A 325 3.84 8.49 10.74
CA ASP A 325 4.02 9.68 11.59
C ASP A 325 4.62 10.88 10.84
N THR A 326 5.65 10.66 10.04
CA THR A 326 6.31 11.71 9.25
C THR A 326 5.38 12.27 8.17
N ILE A 327 4.57 11.41 7.55
CA ILE A 327 3.58 11.81 6.53
C ILE A 327 2.45 12.61 7.17
N ILE A 328 2.02 12.24 8.37
CA ILE A 328 1.01 13.03 9.08
C ILE A 328 1.57 14.41 9.45
N ALA A 329 2.78 14.43 10.01
CA ALA A 329 3.39 15.66 10.46
C ALA A 329 3.59 16.66 9.33
N ASP A 330 4.15 16.20 8.19
CA ASP A 330 4.45 17.09 7.07
C ASP A 330 3.19 17.51 6.31
N SER A 331 2.20 16.63 6.14
CA SER A 331 0.97 16.91 5.42
C SER A 331 0.12 17.91 6.21
N LEU A 332 -0.06 17.72 7.52
CA LEU A 332 -0.75 18.71 8.36
C LEU A 332 -0.02 20.06 8.40
N THR A 333 1.32 20.05 8.45
CA THR A 333 2.11 21.29 8.37
C THR A 333 1.87 22.01 7.04
N ALA A 334 1.87 21.29 5.92
CA ALA A 334 1.67 21.84 4.59
C ALA A 334 0.23 22.27 4.32
N LEU A 335 -0.76 21.63 4.95
CA LEU A 335 -2.19 21.94 4.83
C LEU A 335 -2.62 23.11 5.73
N SER A 336 -1.84 23.42 6.78
CA SER A 336 -2.14 24.50 7.71
C SER A 336 -2.40 25.83 7.00
N ASP A 337 -3.53 26.48 7.33
CA ASP A 337 -3.99 27.75 6.74
C ASP A 337 -4.34 27.70 5.23
N LYS A 338 -4.45 26.50 4.63
CA LYS A 338 -5.05 26.35 3.30
C LYS A 338 -6.57 26.36 3.37
N GLU A 339 -7.22 26.71 2.26
CA GLU A 339 -8.67 26.71 2.16
C GLU A 339 -9.26 25.35 2.59
N GLY A 340 -10.20 25.38 3.54
CA GLY A 340 -10.81 24.17 4.12
C GLY A 340 -10.09 23.61 5.36
N HIS A 341 -8.86 24.04 5.65
CA HIS A 341 -8.05 23.52 6.75
C HIS A 341 -7.85 24.55 7.86
N PRO A 342 -7.87 24.14 9.14
CA PRO A 342 -7.52 25.01 10.26
C PRO A 342 -6.01 25.30 10.26
N ILE A 343 -5.60 26.24 11.10
CA ILE A 343 -4.19 26.44 11.45
C ILE A 343 -3.81 25.33 12.44
N TYR A 344 -2.92 24.44 12.03
CA TYR A 344 -2.36 23.39 12.88
C TYR A 344 -1.09 23.90 13.58
N THR A 345 -1.05 23.84 14.90
CA THR A 345 0.17 24.06 15.69
C THR A 345 0.99 22.78 15.80
N MET A 346 2.25 22.88 16.23
CA MET A 346 3.08 21.69 16.52
C MET A 346 2.47 20.80 17.59
N GLU A 347 1.75 21.38 18.56
CA GLU A 347 1.03 20.63 19.59
C GLU A 347 -0.14 19.86 18.99
N ASP A 348 -0.92 20.48 18.09
CA ASP A 348 -2.03 19.81 17.41
C ASP A 348 -1.53 18.62 16.59
N ILE A 349 -0.46 18.83 15.81
CA ILE A 349 0.17 17.77 15.00
C ILE A 349 0.68 16.63 15.89
N GLY A 350 1.39 16.95 16.98
CA GLY A 350 1.94 15.97 17.90
C GLY A 350 0.86 15.09 18.56
N ARG A 351 -0.35 15.62 18.76
CA ARG A 351 -1.49 14.87 19.31
C ARG A 351 -2.11 13.89 18.30
N CYS A 352 -1.89 14.09 17.00
CA CYS A 352 -2.39 13.21 15.94
C CYS A 352 -1.42 12.05 15.62
N ILE A 353 -0.19 12.09 16.11
CA ILE A 353 0.83 11.07 15.89
C ILE A 353 0.73 10.01 16.98
N ARG A 354 0.72 8.73 16.60
CA ARG A 354 0.74 7.63 17.56
C ARG A 354 2.09 7.57 18.29
N LYS A 355 2.08 7.33 19.60
CA LYS A 355 3.28 7.06 20.42
C LYS A 355 3.83 5.64 20.28
N GLY A 356 3.02 4.74 19.76
CA GLY A 356 3.39 3.37 19.44
C GLY A 356 2.27 2.71 18.66
N TYR A 357 2.52 1.52 18.11
CA TYR A 357 1.57 0.87 17.24
C TYR A 357 0.24 0.65 17.95
N LEU A 358 0.20 0.25 19.22
CA LEU A 358 -1.09 0.04 19.90
C LEU A 358 -1.82 1.32 20.32
N ASP A 359 -1.29 2.51 20.07
CA ASP A 359 -1.85 3.80 20.49
C ASP A 359 -3.12 4.20 19.71
N HIS A 360 -3.80 3.23 19.12
CA HIS A 360 -5.11 3.37 18.45
C HIS A 360 -6.08 2.23 18.74
N THR A 361 -5.72 1.27 19.59
CA THR A 361 -6.37 -0.05 19.65
C THR A 361 -7.77 -0.08 20.26
N TYR A 362 -8.41 1.05 20.54
CA TYR A 362 -9.63 1.00 21.35
C TYR A 362 -10.87 1.59 20.69
N LYS A 363 -10.78 2.52 19.72
CA LYS A 363 -12.00 3.11 19.15
C LYS A 363 -11.87 3.57 17.71
N ILE A 364 -12.86 3.20 16.92
CA ILE A 364 -13.05 3.60 15.53
C ILE A 364 -14.25 4.52 15.38
N TYR A 365 -14.07 5.58 14.60
CA TYR A 365 -15.04 6.64 14.40
C TYR A 365 -15.37 6.81 12.93
N GLN A 366 -16.65 7.02 12.65
CA GLN A 366 -17.12 7.42 11.33
C GLN A 366 -17.36 8.93 11.31
N VAL A 367 -16.73 9.64 10.39
CA VAL A 367 -16.97 11.07 10.15
C VAL A 367 -18.15 11.27 9.19
N ASP A 368 -18.77 12.45 9.27
CA ASP A 368 -19.90 12.85 8.44
C ASP A 368 -19.50 13.06 6.97
N ASN A 369 -18.35 13.71 6.77
CA ASN A 369 -17.78 14.01 5.46
C ASN A 369 -16.25 13.78 5.46
N VAL A 370 -15.71 13.41 4.30
CA VAL A 370 -14.25 13.25 4.11
C VAL A 370 -13.62 14.60 3.75
N ILE A 371 -14.31 15.39 2.94
CA ILE A 371 -13.83 16.72 2.51
C ILE A 371 -14.24 17.73 3.59
N ASN A 372 -13.29 18.25 4.36
CA ASN A 372 -13.53 19.09 5.54
C ASN A 372 -14.35 18.35 6.63
N PRO A 373 -13.78 17.30 7.26
CA PRO A 373 -14.47 16.49 8.25
C PRO A 373 -14.82 17.29 9.52
N ASN A 374 -16.04 17.10 10.05
CA ASN A 374 -16.41 17.63 11.36
C ASN A 374 -16.18 16.57 12.45
N TYR A 375 -14.96 16.52 12.98
CA TYR A 375 -14.57 15.56 14.02
C TYR A 375 -15.41 15.65 15.30
N LYS A 376 -16.13 16.75 15.56
CA LYS A 376 -17.02 16.87 16.72
C LYS A 376 -18.32 16.09 16.56
N GLU A 377 -18.71 15.79 15.32
CA GLU A 377 -19.90 15.02 14.97
C GLU A 377 -19.60 13.56 14.63
N ALA A 378 -18.32 13.17 14.71
CA ALA A 378 -17.89 11.81 14.44
C ALA A 378 -18.56 10.82 15.39
N LYS A 379 -19.04 9.70 14.83
CA LYS A 379 -19.79 8.67 15.55
C LYS A 379 -18.87 7.49 15.88
N LEU A 380 -18.83 7.09 17.14
CA LEU A 380 -18.20 5.82 17.55
C LEU A 380 -18.95 4.64 16.90
N ILE A 381 -18.24 3.83 16.12
CA ILE A 381 -18.82 2.68 15.39
C ILE A 381 -18.29 1.32 15.87
N GLY A 382 -17.35 1.32 16.81
CA GLY A 382 -16.85 0.13 17.48
C GLY A 382 -15.49 0.37 18.12
N ASP A 383 -14.92 -0.73 18.60
CA ASP A 383 -13.54 -0.79 19.05
C ASP A 383 -12.68 -1.30 17.90
N ALA A 384 -11.46 -0.77 17.76
CA ALA A 384 -10.51 -1.29 16.78
C ALA A 384 -10.14 -2.73 17.18
N GLY A 385 -10.20 -3.68 16.25
CA GLY A 385 -9.50 -4.95 16.46
C GLY A 385 -7.98 -4.72 16.46
N PRO A 386 -7.17 -5.64 17.02
CA PRO A 386 -5.76 -5.66 16.67
C PRO A 386 -5.66 -5.81 15.15
N CYS A 387 -5.12 -4.81 14.46
CA CYS A 387 -4.92 -4.84 13.02
C CYS A 387 -4.15 -6.12 12.65
N SER A 388 -4.81 -7.01 11.88
CA SER A 388 -4.22 -8.24 11.33
C SER A 388 -4.90 -8.75 10.08
#